data_AF-A0A496YTK9-F1
#
_entry.id   AF-A0A496YTK9-F1
#
_cell.length_a   1.000
_cell.length_b   1.000
_cell.length_c   1.000
_cell.angle_alpha   90.00
_cell.angle_beta   90.00
_cell.angle_gamma   90.00
#
_symmetry.space_group_name_H-M   'P 1'
#
loop_
_entity.id
_entity.type
_entity.pdbx_description
1 polymer ?
#
loop_
_entity_poly.entity_id
_entity_poly.type
_entity_poly.pdbx_seq_one_letter_code
_entity_poly.pdbx_strand_id
1 'polypeptide(L)'
;MKVIGIIGYKKTGKTTLGLKLSKEFSDMGYRVGVIKHAGHLDFLKKDTAKFKEFATVVAAVSPEETEVVIKGKKSVEEMLKYFDCDIVVAEGFKTQKTFPKILCIKNKEEEKELSDGLELFTASFDKEISDFDIANDQDVRKMAVIAFEKAFKLPGLDCSQCGYESCYYLAREIVGGKESVDSCISLNPPVNVEVDGQPFPLNHYTSNLFKNIITAMVSSLKGFRKGKIKIEIP
;
A
#
# COMPACT_ATOMS: atom_id res chain seq x y z
N MET A 1 -4.75 2.59 -5.48
CA MET A 1 -3.60 3.14 -4.73
C MET A 1 -2.55 2.06 -4.53
N LYS A 2 -1.29 2.38 -4.81
CA LYS A 2 -0.11 1.54 -4.54
C LYS A 2 0.59 1.98 -3.26
N VAL A 3 1.36 1.08 -2.63
CA VAL A 3 2.20 1.41 -1.48
C VAL A 3 3.59 0.81 -1.68
N ILE A 4 4.63 1.58 -1.43
CA ILE A 4 6.03 1.12 -1.40
C ILE A 4 6.66 1.46 -0.06
N GLY A 5 7.20 0.47 0.62
CA GLY A 5 7.93 0.65 1.87
C GLY A 5 9.37 1.08 1.65
N ILE A 6 9.90 1.92 2.53
CA ILE A 6 11.34 2.21 2.62
C ILE A 6 11.79 1.88 4.04
N ILE A 7 12.57 0.80 4.18
CA ILE A 7 13.06 0.29 5.46
C ILE A 7 14.58 0.38 5.57
N GLY A 8 15.11 0.29 6.79
CA GLY A 8 16.52 0.52 7.08
C GLY A 8 16.74 1.09 8.48
N TYR A 9 17.95 0.97 9.02
CA TYR A 9 18.32 1.55 10.31
C TYR A 9 18.50 3.07 10.26
N LYS A 10 18.81 3.69 11.40
CA LYS A 10 19.01 5.15 11.45
C LYS A 10 20.18 5.55 10.56
N LYS A 11 20.02 6.68 9.87
CA LYS A 11 21.05 7.28 8.99
C LYS A 11 21.46 6.39 7.80
N THR A 12 20.61 5.49 7.31
CA THR A 12 20.87 4.67 6.09
C THR A 12 20.37 5.34 4.79
N GLY A 13 19.88 6.59 4.85
CA GLY A 13 19.40 7.31 3.67
C GLY A 13 17.90 7.21 3.39
N LYS A 14 17.10 6.51 4.22
CA LYS A 14 15.65 6.36 4.02
C LYS A 14 14.90 7.66 3.71
N THR A 15 15.09 8.70 4.53
CA THR A 15 14.41 9.99 4.31
C THR A 15 14.85 10.62 2.99
N THR A 16 16.14 10.56 2.66
CA THR A 16 16.69 11.08 1.40
C THR A 16 16.09 10.35 0.21
N LEU A 17 16.07 9.01 0.26
CA LEU A 17 15.48 8.20 -0.80
C LEU A 17 13.96 8.45 -0.91
N GLY A 18 13.25 8.54 0.20
CA GLY A 18 11.81 8.85 0.22
C GLY A 18 11.50 10.18 -0.44
N LEU A 19 12.24 11.25 -0.11
CA LEU A 19 12.09 12.55 -0.75
C LEU A 19 12.37 12.49 -2.26
N LYS A 20 13.45 11.82 -2.65
CA LYS A 20 13.83 11.67 -4.06
C LYS A 20 12.79 10.89 -4.86
N LEU A 21 12.31 9.75 -4.33
CA LEU A 21 11.26 8.94 -4.97
C LEU A 21 9.94 9.70 -5.04
N SER A 22 9.54 10.40 -3.97
CA SER A 22 8.32 11.22 -3.99
C SER A 22 8.38 12.32 -5.06
N LYS A 23 9.57 12.91 -5.27
CA LYS A 23 9.79 13.86 -6.35
C LYS A 23 9.65 13.20 -7.72
N GLU A 24 10.36 12.09 -7.96
CA GLU A 24 10.28 11.36 -9.24
C GLU A 24 8.84 10.92 -9.56
N PHE A 25 8.09 10.39 -8.58
CA PHE A 25 6.68 10.03 -8.78
C PHE A 25 5.80 11.24 -9.12
N SER A 26 6.04 12.39 -8.47
CA SER A 26 5.35 13.63 -8.79
C SER A 26 5.69 14.12 -10.20
N ASP A 27 6.97 14.06 -10.59
CA ASP A 27 7.46 14.46 -11.92
C ASP A 27 6.90 13.53 -13.03
N MET A 28 6.57 12.28 -12.69
CA MET A 28 5.84 11.32 -13.55
C MET A 28 4.33 11.59 -13.63
N GLY A 29 3.80 12.56 -12.87
CA GLY A 29 2.38 12.96 -12.88
C GLY A 29 1.49 12.19 -11.91
N TYR A 30 2.05 11.44 -10.96
CA TYR A 30 1.27 10.72 -9.94
C TYR A 30 0.96 11.60 -8.73
N ARG A 31 -0.22 11.39 -8.13
CA ARG A 31 -0.53 11.91 -6.80
C ARG A 31 0.21 11.08 -5.77
N VAL A 32 1.07 11.71 -4.98
CA VAL A 32 1.97 11.01 -4.05
C VAL A 32 1.58 11.27 -2.60
N GLY A 33 1.35 10.19 -1.86
CA GLY A 33 1.23 10.21 -0.41
C GLY A 33 2.52 9.82 0.29
N VAL A 34 2.74 10.30 1.51
CA VAL A 34 3.84 9.86 2.37
C VAL A 34 3.29 9.50 3.75
N ILE A 35 3.65 8.32 4.25
CA ILE A 35 3.39 7.91 5.63
C ILE A 35 4.70 7.53 6.30
N LYS A 36 4.95 8.05 7.51
CA LYS A 36 6.20 7.84 8.23
C LYS A 36 5.95 7.30 9.63
N HIS A 37 6.63 6.20 9.97
CA HIS A 37 6.68 5.71 11.34
C HIS A 37 7.87 6.34 12.08
N ALA A 38 7.59 7.33 12.94
CA ALA A 38 8.57 8.03 13.76
C ALA A 38 8.31 7.82 15.25
N GLY A 39 9.39 7.87 16.05
CA GLY A 39 9.27 7.72 17.51
C GLY A 39 8.58 8.89 18.21
N HIS A 40 8.64 10.08 17.63
CA HIS A 40 7.95 11.28 18.11
C HIS A 40 7.48 12.11 16.91
N LEU A 41 6.30 12.71 17.03
CA LEU A 41 5.68 13.54 16.00
C LEU A 41 5.58 14.98 16.49
N ASP A 42 6.19 15.91 15.76
CA ASP A 42 6.17 17.34 16.09
C ASP A 42 5.76 18.17 14.88
N PHE A 43 4.47 18.08 14.53
CA PHE A 43 3.92 18.74 13.34
C PHE A 43 3.21 20.08 13.63
N LEU A 44 2.65 20.27 14.83
CA LEU A 44 1.84 21.47 15.13
C LEU A 44 2.70 22.61 15.66
N LYS A 45 2.40 23.82 15.17
CA LYS A 45 3.02 25.07 15.62
C LYS A 45 2.44 25.55 16.97
N LYS A 46 3.19 26.43 17.64
CA LYS A 46 3.10 26.81 19.06
C LYS A 46 1.68 26.87 19.66
N ASP A 47 0.79 27.72 19.17
CA ASP A 47 -0.49 27.95 19.86
C ASP A 47 -1.47 26.79 19.67
N THR A 48 -1.53 26.22 18.47
CA THR A 48 -2.38 25.04 18.18
C THR A 48 -1.90 23.80 18.95
N ALA A 49 -0.59 23.69 19.21
CA ALA A 49 -0.02 22.57 19.97
C ALA A 49 -0.52 22.50 21.42
N LYS A 50 -0.91 23.63 22.04
CA LYS A 50 -1.44 23.66 23.42
C LYS A 50 -2.75 22.88 23.56
N PHE A 51 -3.58 22.85 22.50
CA PHE A 51 -4.81 22.05 22.49
C PHE A 51 -4.54 20.54 22.57
N LYS A 52 -3.33 20.07 22.23
CA LYS A 52 -2.93 18.67 22.41
C LYS A 52 -2.91 18.25 23.88
N GLU A 53 -2.97 19.14 24.86
CA GLU A 53 -3.10 18.71 26.26
C GLU A 53 -4.52 18.19 26.53
N PHE A 54 -5.53 18.88 25.99
CA PHE A 54 -6.94 18.68 26.38
C PHE A 54 -7.76 17.90 25.35
N ALA A 55 -7.46 18.03 24.05
CA ALA A 55 -8.29 17.46 22.99
C ALA A 55 -7.75 16.11 22.46
N THR A 56 -8.65 15.21 22.07
CA THR A 56 -8.31 13.95 21.38
C THR A 56 -7.99 14.17 19.90
N VAL A 57 -8.62 15.19 19.29
CA VAL A 57 -8.41 15.60 17.90
C VAL A 57 -8.26 17.10 17.85
N VAL A 58 -7.24 17.58 17.15
CA VAL A 58 -7.00 19.00 16.88
C VAL A 58 -6.88 19.17 15.38
N ALA A 59 -7.62 20.11 14.79
CA ALA A 59 -7.55 20.42 13.37
C ALA A 59 -7.37 21.92 13.16
N ALA A 60 -6.55 22.28 12.18
CA ALA A 60 -6.38 23.64 11.68
C ALA A 60 -6.59 23.64 10.16
N VAL A 61 -7.33 24.62 9.64
CA VAL A 61 -7.70 24.73 8.22
C VAL A 61 -7.27 26.10 7.70
N SER A 62 -6.61 26.13 6.54
CA SER A 62 -6.32 27.35 5.78
C SER A 62 -6.81 27.18 4.32
N PRO A 63 -6.78 28.25 3.51
CA PRO A 63 -7.07 28.15 2.08
C PRO A 63 -6.15 27.19 1.31
N GLU A 64 -4.92 26.97 1.80
CA GLU A 64 -3.89 26.18 1.15
C GLU A 64 -3.78 24.74 1.69
N GLU A 65 -4.01 24.54 2.99
CA GLU A 65 -3.78 23.24 3.63
C GLU A 65 -4.66 22.98 4.86
N THR A 66 -4.68 21.72 5.30
CA THR A 66 -5.33 21.30 6.54
C THR A 66 -4.38 20.42 7.34
N GLU A 67 -4.17 20.77 8.60
CA GLU A 67 -3.39 19.98 9.54
C GLU A 67 -4.34 19.30 10.54
N VAL A 68 -4.21 17.98 10.71
CA VAL A 68 -4.99 17.22 11.69
C VAL A 68 -4.04 16.42 12.59
N VAL A 69 -4.22 16.56 13.89
CA VAL A 69 -3.58 15.72 14.90
C VAL A 69 -4.62 14.90 15.62
N ILE A 70 -4.47 13.57 15.53
CA ILE A 70 -5.31 12.59 16.21
C ILE A 70 -4.44 11.92 17.28
N LYS A 71 -4.86 12.00 18.56
CA LYS A 71 -4.18 11.28 19.64
C LYS A 71 -4.45 9.78 19.53
N GLY A 72 -3.42 8.99 19.82
CA GLY A 72 -3.48 7.55 19.85
C GLY A 72 -2.70 6.89 18.71
N LYS A 73 -2.43 5.59 18.87
CA LYS A 73 -1.77 4.80 17.84
C LYS A 73 -2.79 4.43 16.76
N LYS A 74 -2.38 4.53 15.51
CA LYS A 74 -3.16 4.09 14.34
C LYS A 74 -2.35 3.08 13.54
N SER A 75 -3.02 2.06 13.02
CA SER A 75 -2.39 1.13 12.08
C SER A 75 -2.16 1.82 10.73
N VAL A 76 -1.33 1.20 9.88
CA VAL A 76 -1.14 1.67 8.50
C VAL A 76 -2.46 1.61 7.74
N GLU A 77 -3.26 0.57 7.95
CA GLU A 77 -4.57 0.37 7.34
C GLU A 77 -5.56 1.47 7.71
N GLU A 78 -5.55 1.91 8.97
CA GLU A 78 -6.38 3.04 9.41
C GLU A 78 -5.93 4.35 8.77
N MET A 79 -4.62 4.59 8.70
CA MET A 79 -4.08 5.83 8.14
C MET A 79 -4.29 5.93 6.63
N LEU A 80 -4.13 4.83 5.90
CA LEU A 80 -4.27 4.80 4.44
C LEU A 80 -5.69 5.18 3.96
N LYS A 81 -6.71 5.17 4.83
CA LYS A 81 -8.07 5.64 4.50
C LYS A 81 -8.13 7.14 4.20
N TYR A 82 -7.16 7.92 4.66
CA TYR A 82 -7.07 9.36 4.40
C TYR A 82 -6.32 9.70 3.11
N PHE A 83 -5.80 8.69 2.39
CA PHE A 83 -4.93 8.89 1.23
C PHE A 83 -5.73 8.68 -0.04
N ASP A 84 -6.08 9.77 -0.73
CA ASP A 84 -6.54 9.73 -2.13
C ASP A 84 -5.36 10.04 -3.05
N CYS A 85 -4.54 9.03 -3.29
CA CYS A 85 -3.33 9.15 -4.09
C CYS A 85 -3.05 7.87 -4.89
N ASP A 86 -2.19 7.99 -5.90
CA ASP A 86 -1.88 6.88 -6.80
C ASP A 86 -0.82 5.97 -6.17
N ILE A 87 0.13 6.55 -5.44
CA ILE A 87 1.18 5.83 -4.71
C ILE A 87 1.47 6.47 -3.34
N VAL A 88 1.69 5.63 -2.33
CA VAL A 88 2.16 6.04 -1.00
C VAL A 88 3.57 5.53 -0.76
N VAL A 89 4.47 6.43 -0.35
CA VAL A 89 5.79 6.10 0.18
C VAL A 89 5.68 5.90 1.69
N ALA A 90 5.89 4.67 2.16
CA ALA A 90 5.84 4.30 3.56
C ALA A 90 7.24 4.21 4.17
N GLU A 91 7.71 5.27 4.82
CA GLU A 91 9.00 5.27 5.51
C GLU A 91 8.90 4.59 6.89
N GLY A 92 9.68 3.52 7.07
CA GLY A 92 9.66 2.71 8.29
C GLY A 92 8.72 1.52 8.15
N PHE A 93 7.92 1.24 9.18
CA PHE A 93 6.98 0.11 9.17
C PHE A 93 7.63 -1.24 8.83
N LYS A 94 8.82 -1.52 9.40
CA LYS A 94 9.61 -2.73 9.12
C LYS A 94 8.80 -4.03 9.19
N THR A 95 7.88 -4.11 10.14
CA THR A 95 7.06 -5.29 10.40
C THR A 95 5.86 -5.44 9.48
N GLN A 96 5.52 -4.45 8.64
CA GLN A 96 4.38 -4.55 7.75
C GLN A 96 4.64 -5.56 6.64
N LYS A 97 3.65 -6.40 6.34
CA LYS A 97 3.79 -7.56 5.45
C LYS A 97 2.89 -7.53 4.22
N THR A 98 2.29 -6.37 3.94
CA THR A 98 1.20 -6.25 2.96
C THR A 98 1.56 -5.40 1.75
N PHE A 99 2.81 -4.96 1.63
CA PHE A 99 3.32 -4.17 0.52
C PHE A 99 4.83 -4.41 0.35
N PRO A 100 5.38 -4.26 -0.87
CA PRO A 100 6.79 -4.45 -1.15
C PRO A 100 7.64 -3.32 -0.55
N LYS A 101 8.95 -3.54 -0.45
CA LYS A 101 9.87 -2.63 0.25
C LYS A 101 11.16 -2.41 -0.52
N ILE A 102 11.78 -1.26 -0.26
CA ILE A 102 13.16 -0.94 -0.62
C ILE A 102 13.98 -0.97 0.66
N LEU A 103 15.10 -1.69 0.64
CA LEU A 103 15.93 -1.91 1.81
C LEU A 103 17.17 -0.99 1.79
N CYS A 104 17.15 0.06 2.60
CA CYS A 104 18.26 1.00 2.77
C CYS A 104 19.28 0.50 3.78
N ILE A 105 20.49 0.17 3.32
CA ILE A 105 21.54 -0.51 4.12
C ILE A 105 22.86 0.25 4.16
N LYS A 106 23.66 0.01 5.19
CA LYS A 106 25.06 0.45 5.31
C LYS A 106 26.07 -0.67 5.19
N ASN A 107 25.63 -1.91 5.31
CA ASN A 107 26.45 -3.10 5.15
C ASN A 107 25.56 -4.30 4.83
N LYS A 108 26.17 -5.42 4.45
CA LYS A 108 25.47 -6.67 4.10
C LYS A 108 24.85 -7.42 5.29
N GLU A 109 25.23 -7.09 6.52
CA GLU A 109 24.61 -7.69 7.71
C GLU A 109 23.22 -7.09 7.94
N GLU A 110 23.07 -5.77 7.80
CA GLU A 110 21.78 -5.08 7.88
C GLU A 110 20.78 -5.63 6.85
N GLU A 111 21.26 -6.03 5.65
CA GLU A 111 20.43 -6.68 4.63
C GLU A 111 19.81 -7.98 5.16
N LYS A 112 20.64 -8.86 5.76
CA LYS A 112 20.20 -10.15 6.30
C LYS A 112 19.23 -9.98 7.48
N GLU A 113 19.45 -8.99 8.34
CA GLU A 113 18.61 -8.73 9.50
C GLU A 113 17.23 -8.18 9.15
N LEU A 114 17.14 -7.40 8.08
CA LEU A 114 15.93 -6.68 7.71
C LEU A 114 15.12 -7.39 6.62
N SER A 115 15.75 -8.30 5.87
CA SER A 115 15.07 -9.00 4.79
C SER A 115 13.96 -9.90 5.31
N ASP A 116 12.78 -9.76 4.71
CA ASP A 116 11.63 -10.62 4.92
C ASP A 116 11.02 -11.16 3.62
N GLY A 117 11.74 -11.02 2.50
CA GLY A 117 11.31 -11.50 1.20
C GLY A 117 10.26 -10.62 0.53
N LEU A 118 10.00 -9.41 1.05
CA LEU A 118 9.21 -8.39 0.38
C LEU A 118 10.08 -7.29 -0.24
N GLU A 119 11.39 -7.43 -0.17
CA GLU A 119 12.33 -6.48 -0.75
C GLU A 119 12.33 -6.57 -2.28
N LEU A 120 12.20 -5.44 -2.96
CA LEU A 120 12.40 -5.36 -4.41
C LEU A 120 13.88 -5.27 -4.76
N PHE A 121 14.63 -4.50 -3.97
CA PHE A 121 16.06 -4.25 -4.12
C PHE A 121 16.60 -3.52 -2.88
N THR A 122 17.94 -3.48 -2.79
CA THR A 122 18.70 -2.72 -1.81
C THR A 122 19.15 -1.38 -2.35
N ALA A 123 19.26 -0.38 -1.47
CA ALA A 123 19.77 0.94 -1.81
C ALA A 123 20.75 1.44 -0.74
N SER A 124 21.83 2.11 -1.15
CA SER A 124 22.79 2.71 -0.23
C SER A 124 23.47 3.94 -0.83
N PHE A 125 24.23 4.67 -0.04
CA PHE A 125 25.21 5.65 -0.55
C PHE A 125 26.51 5.00 -1.00
N ASP A 126 26.65 3.69 -0.77
CA ASP A 126 27.75 2.87 -1.26
C ASP A 126 27.20 1.85 -2.26
N LYS A 127 27.54 2.05 -3.53
CA LYS A 127 27.09 1.21 -4.64
C LYS A 127 27.68 -0.20 -4.57
N GLU A 128 28.83 -0.40 -3.92
CA GLU A 128 29.49 -1.71 -3.88
C GLU A 128 28.69 -2.72 -3.03
N ILE A 129 27.87 -2.22 -2.10
CA ILE A 129 27.10 -3.05 -1.18
C ILE A 129 25.61 -3.14 -1.52
N SER A 130 25.14 -2.44 -2.56
CA SER A 130 23.70 -2.31 -2.84
C SER A 130 23.37 -2.31 -4.33
N ASP A 131 22.13 -2.66 -4.66
CA ASP A 131 21.67 -2.71 -6.05
C ASP A 131 21.60 -1.32 -6.69
N PHE A 132 21.35 -0.27 -5.90
CA PHE A 132 21.20 1.12 -6.35
C PHE A 132 21.89 2.14 -5.45
N ASP A 133 22.49 3.16 -6.06
CA ASP A 133 23.10 4.28 -5.34
C ASP A 133 22.07 5.42 -5.12
N ILE A 134 21.84 5.77 -3.86
CA ILE A 134 20.94 6.86 -3.44
C ILE A 134 21.49 8.24 -3.88
N ALA A 135 22.81 8.40 -4.01
CA ALA A 135 23.42 9.64 -4.46
C ALA A 135 23.25 9.86 -5.98
N ASN A 136 23.10 8.79 -6.75
CA ASN A 136 23.00 8.84 -8.21
C ASN A 136 21.54 9.02 -8.68
N ASP A 137 21.23 10.18 -9.27
CA ASP A 137 19.87 10.48 -9.72
C ASP A 137 19.37 9.58 -10.86
N GLN A 138 20.25 9.01 -11.67
CA GLN A 138 19.84 8.04 -12.70
C GLN A 138 19.42 6.70 -12.07
N ASP A 139 20.09 6.27 -11.02
CA ASP A 139 19.68 5.11 -10.24
C ASP A 139 18.35 5.39 -9.52
N VAL A 140 18.17 6.58 -8.98
CA VAL A 140 16.90 7.01 -8.36
C VAL A 140 15.73 6.97 -9.35
N ARG A 141 15.92 7.43 -10.58
CA ARG A 141 14.89 7.30 -11.65
C ARG A 141 14.54 5.86 -11.93
N LYS A 142 15.54 4.97 -12.03
CA LYS A 142 15.31 3.53 -12.21
C LYS A 142 14.57 2.93 -11.02
N MET A 143 14.98 3.28 -9.81
CA MET A 143 14.31 2.85 -8.59
C MET A 143 12.84 3.28 -8.59
N ALA A 144 12.54 4.52 -9.00
CA ALA A 144 11.16 5.02 -9.10
C ALA A 144 10.34 4.19 -10.10
N VAL A 145 10.84 3.94 -11.32
CA VAL A 145 10.12 3.12 -12.30
C VAL A 145 9.82 1.72 -11.75
N ILE A 146 10.83 1.02 -11.22
CA ILE A 146 10.66 -0.33 -10.66
C ILE A 146 9.70 -0.31 -9.47
N ALA A 147 9.88 0.64 -8.54
CA ALA A 147 9.05 0.78 -7.36
C ALA A 147 7.59 1.04 -7.74
N PHE A 148 7.33 1.92 -8.69
CA PHE A 148 5.96 2.21 -9.12
C PHE A 148 5.34 0.99 -9.80
N GLU A 149 6.04 0.33 -10.72
CA GLU A 149 5.54 -0.86 -11.42
C GLU A 149 5.20 -1.99 -10.45
N LYS A 150 6.09 -2.28 -9.50
CA LYS A 150 5.98 -3.40 -8.57
C LYS A 150 5.21 -3.09 -7.28
N ALA A 151 4.96 -1.82 -6.95
CA ALA A 151 4.23 -1.46 -5.74
C ALA A 151 2.78 -1.96 -5.77
N PHE A 152 2.33 -2.42 -4.60
CA PHE A 152 0.97 -2.89 -4.34
C PHE A 152 0.62 -2.76 -2.85
N LYS A 153 -0.66 -2.90 -2.51
CA LYS A 153 -1.12 -3.03 -1.13
C LYS A 153 -2.17 -4.12 -1.02
N LEU A 154 -1.84 -5.18 -0.29
CA LEU A 154 -2.80 -6.21 0.11
C LEU A 154 -3.60 -5.73 1.33
N PRO A 155 -4.83 -6.25 1.54
CA PRO A 155 -5.74 -5.72 2.54
C PRO A 155 -5.38 -6.11 3.98
N GLY A 156 -4.50 -7.11 4.19
CA GLY A 156 -4.07 -7.53 5.53
C GLY A 156 -5.16 -8.25 6.34
N LEU A 157 -6.09 -8.92 5.66
CA LEU A 157 -7.23 -9.62 6.28
C LEU A 157 -6.90 -11.06 6.68
N ASP A 158 -5.82 -11.62 6.13
CA ASP A 158 -5.37 -13.01 6.33
C ASP A 158 -6.51 -14.05 6.21
N CYS A 159 -7.40 -13.83 5.26
CA CYS A 159 -8.63 -14.62 5.09
C CYS A 159 -8.41 -16.02 4.48
N SER A 160 -7.20 -16.33 4.01
CA SER A 160 -6.85 -17.58 3.33
C SER A 160 -7.60 -17.93 2.03
N GLN A 161 -8.41 -17.01 1.50
CA GLN A 161 -9.31 -17.30 0.37
C GLN A 161 -8.59 -17.43 -0.97
N CYS A 162 -7.43 -16.78 -1.13
CA CYS A 162 -6.57 -16.90 -2.30
C CYS A 162 -5.68 -18.15 -2.30
N GLY A 163 -5.83 -19.06 -1.32
CA GLY A 163 -5.01 -20.26 -1.20
C GLY A 163 -3.71 -20.08 -0.40
N TYR A 164 -3.41 -18.86 0.06
CA TYR A 164 -2.26 -18.57 0.92
C TYR A 164 -2.69 -18.35 2.37
N GLU A 165 -1.94 -18.90 3.33
CA GLU A 165 -2.23 -18.82 4.78
C GLU A 165 -2.37 -17.39 5.30
N SER A 166 -1.66 -16.43 4.71
CA SER A 166 -1.75 -15.01 5.05
C SER A 166 -1.44 -14.13 3.85
N CYS A 167 -1.80 -12.86 3.94
CA CYS A 167 -1.46 -11.86 2.93
C CYS A 167 0.06 -11.74 2.74
N TYR A 168 0.85 -12.02 3.78
CA TYR A 168 2.30 -12.05 3.69
C TYR A 168 2.81 -13.06 2.67
N TYR A 169 2.32 -14.29 2.69
CA TYR A 169 2.77 -15.32 1.75
C TYR A 169 2.38 -14.98 0.31
N LEU A 170 1.16 -14.47 0.09
CA LEU A 170 0.79 -13.96 -1.23
C LEU A 170 1.70 -12.79 -1.65
N ALA A 171 1.96 -11.84 -0.76
CA ALA A 171 2.84 -10.71 -1.04
C ALA A 171 4.25 -11.16 -1.47
N ARG A 172 4.81 -12.20 -0.83
CA ARG A 172 6.11 -12.78 -1.20
C ARG A 172 6.10 -13.38 -2.60
N GLU A 173 5.06 -14.12 -2.96
CA GLU A 173 4.96 -14.71 -4.30
C GLU A 173 4.73 -13.65 -5.39
N ILE A 174 4.03 -12.54 -5.06
CA ILE A 174 3.90 -11.37 -5.95
C ILE A 174 5.26 -10.69 -6.15
N VAL A 175 6.01 -10.43 -5.07
CA VAL A 175 7.35 -9.84 -5.15
C VAL A 175 8.30 -10.76 -5.93
N GLY A 176 8.22 -12.06 -5.71
CA GLY A 176 8.96 -13.08 -6.44
C GLY A 176 8.51 -13.30 -7.89
N GLY A 177 7.46 -12.61 -8.35
CA GLY A 177 6.98 -12.65 -9.74
C GLY A 177 6.24 -13.91 -10.14
N LYS A 178 5.82 -14.75 -9.17
CA LYS A 178 5.05 -15.97 -9.42
C LYS A 178 3.54 -15.73 -9.36
N GLU A 179 3.13 -14.67 -8.68
CA GLU A 179 1.74 -14.26 -8.52
C GLU A 179 1.57 -12.78 -8.89
N SER A 180 0.31 -12.33 -8.93
CA SER A 180 -0.05 -10.93 -9.10
C SER A 180 -1.00 -10.46 -8.01
N VAL A 181 -1.17 -9.14 -7.89
CA VAL A 181 -2.15 -8.55 -6.95
C VAL A 181 -3.56 -9.05 -7.25
N ASP A 182 -3.83 -9.42 -8.51
CA ASP A 182 -5.13 -9.89 -8.97
C ASP A 182 -5.55 -11.22 -8.32
N SER A 183 -4.57 -11.99 -7.85
CA SER A 183 -4.78 -13.24 -7.12
C SER A 183 -5.45 -13.03 -5.75
N CYS A 184 -5.46 -11.78 -5.23
CA CYS A 184 -6.19 -11.45 -4.01
C CYS A 184 -7.70 -11.32 -4.27
N ILE A 185 -8.47 -12.33 -3.86
CA ILE A 185 -9.94 -12.35 -4.03
C ILE A 185 -10.63 -11.18 -3.30
N SER A 186 -10.07 -10.70 -2.19
CA SER A 186 -10.64 -9.57 -1.45
C SER A 186 -10.47 -8.23 -2.17
N LEU A 187 -9.46 -8.08 -3.02
CA LEU A 187 -9.29 -6.89 -3.88
C LEU A 187 -10.08 -7.02 -5.18
N ASN A 188 -10.31 -8.25 -5.64
CA ASN A 188 -11.02 -8.57 -6.87
C ASN A 188 -12.23 -9.46 -6.56
N PRO A 189 -13.30 -8.87 -5.97
CA PRO A 189 -14.47 -9.64 -5.63
C PRO A 189 -15.05 -10.31 -6.90
N PRO A 190 -15.48 -11.56 -6.83
CA PRO A 190 -15.97 -12.29 -8.00
C PRO A 190 -17.28 -11.74 -8.57
N VAL A 191 -17.96 -10.86 -7.84
CA VAL A 191 -19.21 -10.21 -8.24
C VAL A 191 -19.12 -8.73 -7.91
N ASN A 192 -19.46 -7.91 -8.90
CA ASN A 192 -19.74 -6.49 -8.73
C ASN A 192 -21.26 -6.30 -8.66
N VAL A 193 -21.72 -5.57 -7.64
CA VAL A 193 -23.12 -5.16 -7.50
C VAL A 193 -23.16 -3.64 -7.56
N GLU A 194 -24.12 -3.10 -8.30
CA GLU A 194 -24.37 -1.66 -8.40
C GLU A 194 -25.82 -1.37 -8.03
N VAL A 195 -26.06 -0.26 -7.33
CA VAL A 195 -27.40 0.26 -6.97
C VAL A 195 -27.43 1.72 -7.40
N ASP A 196 -28.38 2.09 -8.27
CA ASP A 196 -28.46 3.43 -8.89
C ASP A 196 -27.14 3.89 -9.54
N GLY A 197 -26.43 2.95 -10.18
CA GLY A 197 -25.13 3.19 -10.81
C GLY A 197 -23.97 3.40 -9.82
N GLN A 198 -24.21 3.26 -8.51
CA GLN A 198 -23.17 3.31 -7.48
C GLN A 198 -22.72 1.90 -7.10
N PRO A 199 -21.40 1.61 -7.06
CA PRO A 199 -20.91 0.33 -6.57
C PRO A 199 -21.38 0.04 -5.14
N PHE A 200 -22.02 -1.12 -4.94
CA PHE A 200 -22.45 -1.60 -3.64
C PHE A 200 -21.40 -2.58 -3.08
N PRO A 201 -20.62 -2.19 -2.05
CA PRO A 201 -19.54 -3.02 -1.55
C PRO A 201 -20.09 -4.26 -0.84
N LEU A 202 -19.63 -5.43 -1.29
CA LEU A 202 -19.88 -6.71 -0.62
C LEU A 202 -18.62 -7.18 0.09
N ASN A 203 -18.79 -7.74 1.29
CA ASN A 203 -17.73 -8.54 1.88
C ASN A 203 -17.51 -9.83 1.06
N HIS A 204 -16.38 -10.50 1.26
CA HIS A 204 -16.02 -11.69 0.47
C HIS A 204 -17.06 -12.82 0.55
N TYR A 205 -17.56 -13.13 1.76
CA TYR A 205 -18.54 -14.20 1.94
C TYR A 205 -19.80 -13.89 1.12
N THR A 206 -20.32 -12.68 1.24
CA THR A 206 -21.50 -12.23 0.50
C THR A 206 -21.24 -12.23 -1.00
N SER A 207 -20.09 -11.74 -1.47
CA SER A 207 -19.74 -11.75 -2.90
C SER A 207 -19.71 -13.17 -3.49
N ASN A 208 -19.13 -14.15 -2.78
CA ASN A 208 -19.12 -15.55 -3.21
C ASN A 208 -20.51 -16.21 -3.14
N LEU A 209 -21.28 -15.91 -2.09
CA LEU A 209 -22.64 -16.39 -1.96
C LEU A 209 -23.49 -15.92 -3.15
N PHE A 210 -23.42 -14.63 -3.48
CA PHE A 210 -24.07 -14.05 -4.66
C PHE A 210 -23.60 -14.74 -5.94
N LYS A 211 -22.29 -14.90 -6.15
CA LYS A 211 -21.74 -15.58 -7.33
C LYS A 211 -22.35 -16.97 -7.51
N ASN A 212 -22.34 -17.77 -6.45
CA ASN A 212 -22.76 -19.16 -6.48
C ASN A 212 -24.26 -19.27 -6.73
N ILE A 213 -25.07 -18.47 -6.04
CA ILE A 213 -26.53 -18.43 -6.21
C ILE A 213 -26.89 -18.00 -7.63
N ILE A 214 -26.35 -16.86 -8.09
CA ILE A 214 -26.66 -16.31 -9.41
C ILE A 214 -26.20 -17.25 -10.53
N THR A 215 -24.99 -17.82 -10.42
CA THR A 215 -24.49 -18.79 -11.40
C THR A 215 -25.38 -20.03 -11.43
N ALA A 216 -25.79 -20.56 -10.28
CA ALA A 216 -26.68 -21.71 -10.22
C ALA A 216 -28.03 -21.41 -10.89
N MET A 217 -28.66 -20.28 -10.55
CA MET A 217 -29.93 -19.85 -11.15
C MET A 217 -29.83 -19.73 -12.66
N VAL A 218 -28.85 -18.99 -13.18
CA VAL A 218 -28.70 -18.75 -14.62
C VAL A 218 -28.28 -20.02 -15.37
N SER A 219 -27.44 -20.87 -14.78
CA SER A 219 -27.02 -22.13 -15.42
C SER A 219 -28.15 -23.13 -15.63
N SER A 220 -29.24 -23.00 -14.86
CA SER A 220 -30.45 -23.84 -15.01
C SER A 220 -31.36 -23.40 -16.17
N LEU A 221 -31.12 -22.23 -16.77
CA LEU A 221 -31.96 -21.70 -17.84
C LEU A 221 -31.71 -22.43 -19.17
N LYS A 222 -32.80 -22.74 -19.88
CA LYS A 222 -32.73 -23.39 -21.20
C LYS A 222 -31.94 -22.52 -22.17
N GLY A 223 -30.90 -23.10 -22.78
CA GLY A 223 -30.05 -22.42 -23.76
C GLY A 223 -28.88 -21.63 -23.17
N PHE A 224 -28.65 -21.73 -21.86
CA PHE A 224 -27.48 -21.12 -21.23
C PHE A 224 -26.15 -21.56 -21.87
N ARG A 225 -25.22 -20.61 -22.00
CA ARG A 225 -23.83 -20.85 -22.41
C ARG A 225 -22.91 -20.20 -21.39
N LYS A 226 -21.80 -20.87 -21.06
CA LYS A 226 -20.78 -20.31 -20.17
C LYS A 226 -20.26 -18.98 -20.74
N GLY A 227 -20.17 -17.96 -19.89
CA GLY A 227 -19.73 -16.62 -20.27
C GLY A 227 -19.99 -15.60 -19.16
N LYS A 228 -19.79 -14.31 -19.48
CA LYS A 228 -20.11 -13.21 -18.58
C LYS A 228 -21.63 -13.13 -18.38
N ILE A 229 -22.06 -13.15 -17.13
CA ILE A 229 -23.47 -13.01 -16.74
C ILE A 229 -23.73 -11.54 -16.37
N LYS A 230 -24.76 -10.94 -16.95
CA LYS A 230 -25.28 -9.61 -16.58
C LYS A 230 -26.75 -9.77 -16.20
N ILE A 231 -27.14 -9.31 -15.03
CA ILE A 231 -28.52 -9.31 -14.55
C ILE A 231 -28.88 -7.87 -14.20
N GLU A 232 -29.97 -7.37 -14.75
CA GLU A 232 -30.53 -6.06 -14.48
C GLU A 232 -31.92 -6.25 -13.89
N ILE A 233 -32.20 -5.59 -12.77
CA ILE A 233 -33.51 -5.59 -12.12
C ILE A 233 -34.02 -4.15 -12.18
N PRO A 234 -35.14 -3.87 -12.87
CA PRO A 234 -35.76 -2.54 -12.94
C PRO A 234 -36.25 -2.01 -11.59
#